data_AF-A0A953CBE3-F1
#
_entry.id   AF-A0A953CBE3-F1
#
_cell.length_a   1.000
_cell.length_b   1.000
_cell.length_c   1.000
_cell.angle_alpha   90.00
_cell.angle_beta   90.00
_cell.angle_gamma   90.00
#
_symmetry.space_group_name_H-M   'P 1'
#
loop_
_entity.id
_entity.type
_entity.pdbx_description
1 polymer ?
#
loop_
_entity_poly.entity_id
_entity_poly.type
_entity_poly.pdbx_seq_one_letter_code
_entity_poly.pdbx_strand_id
1 'polypeptide(L)'
;MKSFDTIRKRAAERKGGEAVLRTLLPTAADNKALAKLSDDRVLSTMANRIFSAGFVWSVIEAKWPGFEEAFLGFEPRKLLFQPDDFWGELASDKRIVRNGSKIKAVRDNAAFVVDIAKEHGSFGKFLAGWPAGDQVGLLDLLSKRGSRLGGATGQYLLRWLGWDAFIVSGDFAAALQDAGLEIAETPTSKRDLTAIQKQLNAWHAETGLPYVHLSRILSMSIGVNRSAEELQRYMGEE
;
A
#
# COMPACT_ATOMS: atom_id res chain seq x y z
N MET A 1 -20.73 -18.69 4.53
CA MET A 1 -20.06 -17.55 3.88
C MET A 1 -20.43 -17.54 2.40
N LYS A 2 -20.74 -16.38 1.82
CA LYS A 2 -21.07 -16.27 0.38
C LYS A 2 -19.85 -16.65 -0.48
N SER A 3 -20.07 -17.26 -1.65
CA SER A 3 -18.99 -17.56 -2.59
C SER A 3 -18.41 -16.27 -3.17
N PHE A 4 -17.13 -16.29 -3.53
CA PHE A 4 -16.50 -15.12 -4.16
C PHE A 4 -17.14 -14.82 -5.53
N ASP A 5 -17.58 -15.84 -6.26
CA ASP A 5 -18.32 -15.68 -7.53
C ASP A 5 -19.58 -14.82 -7.37
N THR A 6 -20.31 -14.98 -6.26
CA THR A 6 -21.51 -14.15 -5.97
C THR A 6 -21.13 -12.68 -5.79
N ILE A 7 -20.01 -12.41 -5.11
CA ILE A 7 -19.49 -11.06 -4.87
C ILE A 7 -19.03 -10.44 -6.19
N ARG A 8 -18.31 -11.21 -7.02
CA ARG A 8 -17.83 -10.78 -8.34
C ARG A 8 -18.98 -10.45 -9.28
N LYS A 9 -20.01 -11.31 -9.38
CA LYS A 9 -21.20 -11.05 -10.20
C LYS A 9 -21.87 -9.74 -9.82
N ARG A 10 -22.06 -9.51 -8.51
CA ARG A 10 -22.61 -8.26 -7.99
C ARG A 10 -21.74 -7.05 -8.36
N ALA A 11 -20.41 -7.17 -8.22
CA ALA A 11 -19.49 -6.11 -8.64
C ALA A 11 -19.58 -5.83 -10.15
N ALA A 12 -19.64 -6.87 -10.98
CA ALA A 12 -19.77 -6.75 -12.43
C ALA A 12 -21.07 -6.04 -12.80
N GLU A 13 -22.22 -6.48 -12.28
CA GLU A 13 -23.53 -5.84 -12.51
C GLU A 13 -23.50 -4.35 -12.14
N ARG A 14 -22.92 -4.01 -10.98
CA ARG A 14 -22.78 -2.62 -10.51
C ARG A 14 -21.93 -1.74 -11.43
N LYS A 15 -20.96 -2.33 -12.14
CA LYS A 15 -20.02 -1.61 -13.03
C LYS A 15 -20.39 -1.66 -14.50
N GLY A 16 -21.54 -2.22 -14.86
CA GLY A 16 -21.98 -2.31 -16.26
C GLY A 16 -21.50 -3.57 -16.99
N GLY A 17 -21.14 -4.62 -16.24
CA GLY A 17 -20.80 -5.94 -16.75
C GLY A 17 -19.35 -6.35 -16.50
N GLU A 18 -19.05 -7.61 -16.81
CA GLU A 18 -17.72 -8.22 -16.56
C GLU A 18 -16.61 -7.56 -17.37
N ALA A 19 -16.91 -7.10 -18.59
CA ALA A 19 -15.95 -6.40 -19.44
C ALA A 19 -15.47 -5.10 -18.79
N VAL A 20 -16.41 -4.29 -18.27
CA VAL A 20 -16.08 -3.02 -17.59
C VAL A 20 -15.43 -3.27 -16.24
N LEU A 21 -15.88 -4.29 -15.49
CA LEU A 21 -15.22 -4.66 -14.23
C LEU A 21 -13.73 -4.95 -14.44
N ARG A 22 -13.38 -5.70 -15.50
CA ARG A 22 -12.00 -6.06 -15.83
C ARG A 22 -11.13 -4.84 -16.13
N THR A 23 -11.67 -3.75 -16.71
CA THR A 23 -10.89 -2.53 -16.97
C THR A 23 -10.61 -1.71 -15.71
N LEU A 24 -11.27 -2.02 -14.59
CA LEU A 24 -11.06 -1.37 -13.29
C LEU A 24 -10.10 -2.17 -12.38
N LEU A 25 -9.68 -3.36 -12.82
CA LEU A 25 -8.71 -4.18 -12.12
C LEU A 25 -7.31 -3.78 -12.58
N PRO A 26 -6.41 -3.40 -11.66
CA PRO A 26 -5.04 -3.04 -12.02
C PRO A 26 -4.30 -4.26 -12.56
N THR A 27 -3.19 -4.05 -13.25
CA THR A 27 -2.29 -5.13 -13.66
C THR A 27 -1.90 -5.98 -12.43
N ALA A 28 -1.92 -7.31 -12.60
CA ALA A 28 -1.52 -8.23 -11.54
C ALA A 28 -0.07 -7.96 -11.13
N ALA A 29 0.16 -7.80 -9.83
CA ALA A 29 1.48 -7.63 -9.28
C ALA A 29 2.31 -8.91 -9.43
N ASP A 30 3.60 -8.76 -9.77
CA ASP A 30 4.59 -9.83 -9.69
C ASP A 30 5.54 -9.56 -8.53
N ASN A 31 5.29 -10.19 -7.39
CA ASN A 31 6.12 -10.05 -6.20
C ASN A 31 7.59 -10.39 -6.49
N LYS A 32 7.88 -11.33 -7.40
CA LYS A 32 9.27 -11.71 -7.72
C LYS A 32 10.01 -10.59 -8.45
N ALA A 33 9.31 -9.79 -9.27
CA ALA A 33 9.89 -8.66 -9.97
C ALA A 33 10.44 -7.59 -9.01
N LEU A 34 9.91 -7.51 -7.78
CA LEU A 34 10.39 -6.58 -6.76
C LEU A 34 11.84 -6.81 -6.35
N ALA A 35 12.43 -7.97 -6.63
CA ALA A 35 13.86 -8.21 -6.38
C ALA A 35 14.78 -7.23 -7.13
N LYS A 36 14.27 -6.59 -8.20
CA LYS A 36 14.96 -5.56 -8.99
C LYS A 36 14.71 -4.13 -8.47
N LEU A 37 13.81 -3.95 -7.51
CA LEU A 37 13.50 -2.64 -6.96
C LEU A 37 14.68 -2.15 -6.10
N SER A 38 15.14 -0.94 -6.39
CA SER A 38 16.26 -0.33 -5.67
C SER A 38 15.81 0.28 -4.34
N ASP A 39 16.72 0.30 -3.37
CA ASP A 39 16.43 0.74 -2.00
C ASP A 39 16.04 2.22 -1.93
N ASP A 40 16.53 3.06 -2.85
CA ASP A 40 16.14 4.47 -2.96
C ASP A 40 14.69 4.64 -3.40
N ARG A 41 14.20 3.81 -4.33
CA ARG A 41 12.79 3.82 -4.76
C ARG A 41 11.86 3.31 -3.66
N VAL A 42 12.33 2.34 -2.86
CA VAL A 42 11.62 1.89 -1.66
C VAL A 42 11.48 3.02 -0.66
N LEU A 43 12.58 3.71 -0.32
CA LEU A 43 12.55 4.81 0.64
C LEU A 43 11.72 6.01 0.12
N SER A 44 11.84 6.33 -1.17
CA SER A 44 11.01 7.35 -1.84
C SER A 44 9.52 7.02 -1.68
N THR A 45 9.12 5.77 -1.93
CA THR A 45 7.72 5.36 -1.80
C THR A 45 7.24 5.35 -0.34
N MET A 46 8.08 4.92 0.62
CA MET A 46 7.79 5.04 2.05
C MET A 46 7.51 6.49 2.44
N ALA A 47 8.42 7.40 2.07
CA ALA A 47 8.26 8.82 2.32
C ALA A 47 6.98 9.35 1.67
N ASN A 48 6.70 8.98 0.42
CA ASN A 48 5.52 9.43 -0.30
C ASN A 48 4.24 9.08 0.44
N ARG A 49 4.09 7.82 0.86
CA ARG A 49 2.90 7.37 1.59
C ARG A 49 2.77 8.03 2.96
N ILE A 50 3.88 8.27 3.66
CA ILE A 50 3.90 9.01 4.93
C ILE A 50 3.47 10.47 4.72
N PHE A 51 3.93 11.13 3.66
CA PHE A 51 3.56 12.52 3.35
C PHE A 51 2.13 12.66 2.84
N SER A 52 1.62 11.69 2.07
CA SER A 52 0.23 11.63 1.61
C SER A 52 -0.78 11.31 2.71
N ALA A 53 -0.36 10.66 3.80
CA ALA A 53 -1.25 10.42 4.94
C ALA A 53 -1.74 11.73 5.58
N GLY A 54 -3.05 11.96 5.56
CA GLY A 54 -3.69 13.17 6.07
C GLY A 54 -3.47 14.42 5.21
N PHE A 55 -3.18 14.24 3.91
CA PHE A 55 -2.96 15.34 2.97
C PHE A 55 -3.64 15.07 1.63
N VAL A 56 -3.84 16.12 0.83
CA VAL A 56 -4.35 15.99 -0.55
C VAL A 56 -3.24 15.40 -1.42
N TRP A 57 -3.48 14.21 -1.99
CA TRP A 57 -2.45 13.44 -2.70
C TRP A 57 -1.85 14.20 -3.89
N SER A 58 -2.69 14.86 -4.70
CA SER A 58 -2.24 15.63 -5.86
C SER A 58 -1.27 16.75 -5.48
N VAL A 59 -1.37 17.31 -4.27
CA VAL A 59 -0.44 18.34 -3.79
C VAL A 59 0.92 17.73 -3.41
N ILE A 60 0.93 16.52 -2.84
CA ILE A 60 2.19 15.80 -2.57
C ILE A 60 2.86 15.39 -3.88
N GLU A 61 2.09 14.87 -4.83
CA GLU A 61 2.57 14.46 -6.16
C GLU A 61 3.17 15.65 -6.92
N ALA A 62 2.49 16.80 -6.93
CA ALA A 62 3.02 18.01 -7.56
C ALA A 62 4.33 18.50 -6.93
N LYS A 63 4.53 18.26 -5.63
CA LYS A 63 5.78 18.61 -4.92
C LYS A 63 6.85 17.53 -5.02
N TRP A 64 6.55 16.34 -5.53
CA TRP A 64 7.43 15.18 -5.46
C TRP A 64 8.83 15.40 -6.06
N PRO A 65 9.00 16.11 -7.19
CA PRO A 65 10.33 16.44 -7.69
C PRO A 65 11.19 17.21 -6.67
N GLY A 66 10.56 18.13 -5.92
CA GLY A 66 11.23 18.85 -4.85
C GLY A 66 11.60 17.97 -3.65
N PHE A 67 10.81 16.94 -3.36
CA PHE A 67 11.16 15.91 -2.37
C PHE A 67 12.36 15.08 -2.83
N GLU A 68 12.37 14.63 -4.09
CA GLU A 68 13.50 13.88 -4.66
C GLU A 68 14.81 14.67 -4.54
N GLU A 69 14.81 15.96 -4.85
CA GLU A 69 15.99 16.81 -4.67
C GLU A 69 16.37 17.00 -3.20
N ALA A 70 15.40 17.37 -2.35
CA ALA A 70 15.66 17.68 -0.94
C ALA A 70 16.18 16.46 -0.17
N PHE A 71 15.68 15.27 -0.49
CA PHE A 71 16.12 14.00 0.11
C PHE A 71 17.20 13.28 -0.71
N LEU A 72 17.94 14.01 -1.55
CA LEU A 72 19.15 13.50 -2.24
C LEU A 72 18.89 12.24 -3.09
N GLY A 73 17.74 12.19 -3.76
CA GLY A 73 17.26 11.05 -4.55
C GLY A 73 16.78 9.86 -3.70
N PHE A 74 16.56 10.09 -2.40
CA PHE A 74 16.22 9.07 -1.40
C PHE A 74 17.25 7.94 -1.28
N GLU A 75 18.52 8.16 -1.63
CA GLU A 75 19.54 7.13 -1.43
C GLU A 75 19.78 6.93 0.09
N PRO A 76 19.42 5.76 0.66
CA PRO A 76 19.36 5.61 2.11
C PRO A 76 20.70 5.84 2.80
N ARG A 77 21.82 5.36 2.22
CA ARG A 77 23.13 5.51 2.85
C ARG A 77 23.57 6.96 2.84
N LYS A 78 23.45 7.66 1.72
CA LYS A 78 23.76 9.09 1.57
C LYS A 78 22.98 9.95 2.55
N LEU A 79 21.71 9.65 2.78
CA LEU A 79 20.88 10.31 3.79
C LEU A 79 21.39 10.05 5.22
N LEU A 80 21.75 8.81 5.54
CA LEU A 80 22.29 8.48 6.87
C LEU A 80 23.68 9.08 7.14
N PHE A 81 24.44 9.42 6.09
CA PHE A 81 25.70 10.16 6.21
C PHE A 81 25.50 11.67 6.47
N GLN A 82 24.29 12.21 6.31
CA GLN A 82 24.06 13.64 6.53
C GLN A 82 24.08 13.99 8.03
N PRO A 83 24.66 15.14 8.40
CA PRO A 83 24.67 15.63 9.78
C PRO A 83 23.27 16.03 10.25
N ASP A 84 23.09 16.25 11.55
CA ASP A 84 21.80 16.66 12.12
C ASP A 84 21.28 17.98 11.54
N ASP A 85 22.17 18.92 11.21
CA ASP A 85 21.82 20.21 10.61
C ASP A 85 21.10 20.06 9.27
N PHE A 86 21.49 19.11 8.42
CA PHE A 86 20.78 18.80 7.17
C PHE A 86 19.30 18.48 7.42
N TRP A 87 19.01 17.68 8.46
CA TRP A 87 17.64 17.33 8.80
C TRP A 87 16.87 18.52 9.40
N GLY A 88 17.55 19.40 10.12
CA GLY A 88 17.00 20.66 10.62
C GLY A 88 16.63 21.62 9.48
N GLU A 89 17.50 21.75 8.48
CA GLU A 89 17.28 22.61 7.31
C GLU A 89 16.08 22.18 6.47
N LEU A 90 15.81 20.87 6.36
CA LEU A 90 14.63 20.34 5.67
C LEU A 90 13.31 20.85 6.27
N ALA A 91 13.27 21.15 7.57
CA ALA A 91 12.09 21.74 8.20
C ALA A 91 11.79 23.16 7.70
N SER A 92 12.76 23.83 7.06
CA SER A 92 12.63 25.15 6.46
C SER A 92 12.55 25.12 4.93
N ASP A 93 12.81 23.97 4.29
CA ASP A 93 12.81 23.81 2.84
C ASP A 93 11.40 23.95 2.24
N LYS A 94 11.22 24.93 1.35
CA LYS A 94 9.94 25.24 0.70
C LYS A 94 9.57 24.25 -0.42
N ARG A 95 10.53 23.45 -0.89
CA ARG A 95 10.30 22.41 -1.90
C ARG A 95 9.36 21.33 -1.34
N ILE A 96 9.53 20.97 -0.07
CA ILE A 96 8.78 19.89 0.59
C ILE A 96 7.65 20.39 1.48
N VAL A 97 6.90 19.45 2.06
CA VAL A 97 5.98 19.72 3.17
C VAL A 97 6.78 19.72 4.47
N ARG A 98 6.82 20.88 5.13
CA ARG A 98 7.60 21.14 6.34
C ARG A 98 6.97 20.53 7.59
N ASN A 99 7.02 19.21 7.70
CA ASN A 99 6.51 18.46 8.85
C ASN A 99 7.66 17.69 9.52
N GLY A 100 8.14 18.19 10.66
CA GLY A 100 9.31 17.63 11.35
C GLY A 100 9.17 16.15 11.71
N SER A 101 8.00 15.70 12.15
CA SER A 101 7.81 14.28 12.48
C SER A 101 7.82 13.37 11.26
N LYS A 102 7.34 13.84 10.09
CA LYS A 102 7.42 13.08 8.84
C LYS A 102 8.85 13.09 8.27
N ILE A 103 9.58 14.21 8.40
CA ILE A 103 11.01 14.29 8.04
C ILE A 103 11.83 13.30 8.89
N LYS A 104 11.61 13.29 10.22
CA LYS A 104 12.25 12.30 11.11
C LYS A 104 11.92 10.87 10.69
N ALA A 105 10.68 10.59 10.29
CA ALA A 105 10.30 9.26 9.81
C ALA A 105 11.07 8.85 8.54
N VAL A 106 11.40 9.78 7.64
CA VAL A 106 12.28 9.46 6.49
C VAL A 106 13.68 9.04 6.96
N ARG A 107 14.27 9.75 7.94
CA ARG A 107 15.57 9.38 8.53
C ARG A 107 15.52 7.98 9.18
N ASP A 108 14.51 7.74 10.01
CA ASP A 108 14.33 6.45 10.68
C ASP A 108 14.15 5.32 9.65
N ASN A 109 13.37 5.56 8.59
CA ASN A 109 13.13 4.59 7.53
C ASN A 109 14.35 4.36 6.62
N ALA A 110 15.23 5.35 6.44
CA ALA A 110 16.50 5.15 5.75
C ALA A 110 17.36 4.12 6.49
N ALA A 111 17.43 4.21 7.82
CA ALA A 111 18.13 3.22 8.66
C ALA A 111 17.48 1.84 8.53
N PHE A 112 16.14 1.78 8.64
CA PHE A 112 15.39 0.54 8.48
C PHE A 112 15.64 -0.13 7.11
N VAL A 113 15.64 0.64 6.02
CA VAL A 113 15.91 0.13 4.67
C VAL A 113 17.31 -0.45 4.57
N VAL A 114 18.32 0.26 5.10
CA VAL A 114 19.71 -0.23 5.12
C VAL A 114 19.85 -1.51 5.93
N ASP A 115 19.15 -1.64 7.06
CA ASP A 115 19.23 -2.85 7.89
C ASP A 115 18.59 -4.07 7.22
N ILE A 116 17.40 -3.90 6.61
CA ILE A 116 16.79 -4.96 5.79
C ILE A 116 17.70 -5.34 4.61
N ALA A 117 18.33 -4.35 3.96
CA ALA A 117 19.26 -4.61 2.86
C ALA A 117 20.51 -5.38 3.31
N LYS A 118 21.00 -5.18 4.55
CA LYS A 118 22.08 -6.02 5.12
C LYS A 118 21.62 -7.46 5.35
N GLU A 119 20.40 -7.66 5.82
CA GLU A 119 19.82 -8.99 6.13
C GLU A 119 19.48 -9.80 4.86
N HIS A 120 19.01 -9.14 3.81
CA HIS A 120 18.40 -9.80 2.63
C HIS A 120 19.05 -9.41 1.29
N GLY A 121 20.08 -8.57 1.30
CA GLY A 121 20.79 -8.06 0.12
C GLY A 121 20.17 -6.82 -0.52
N SER A 122 18.85 -6.61 -0.39
CA SER A 122 18.14 -5.34 -0.66
C SER A 122 16.73 -5.42 -0.08
N PHE A 123 16.06 -4.28 0.06
CA PHE A 123 14.65 -4.25 0.49
C PHE A 123 13.73 -4.87 -0.55
N GLY A 124 14.01 -4.66 -1.84
CA GLY A 124 13.28 -5.30 -2.93
C GLY A 124 13.35 -6.84 -2.88
N LYS A 125 14.53 -7.40 -2.60
CA LYS A 125 14.70 -8.86 -2.41
C LYS A 125 13.96 -9.37 -1.18
N PHE A 126 13.97 -8.62 -0.09
CA PHE A 126 13.18 -8.93 1.10
C PHE A 126 11.68 -9.05 0.75
N LEU A 127 11.11 -8.07 0.05
CA LEU A 127 9.70 -8.10 -0.35
C LEU A 127 9.37 -9.24 -1.32
N ALA A 128 10.27 -9.50 -2.27
CA ALA A 128 10.12 -10.59 -3.23
C ALA A 128 10.17 -11.98 -2.58
N GLY A 129 10.93 -12.13 -1.49
CA GLY A 129 11.06 -13.36 -0.72
C GLY A 129 9.99 -13.55 0.35
N TRP A 130 9.19 -12.53 0.66
CA TRP A 130 8.15 -12.62 1.67
C TRP A 130 7.00 -13.54 1.22
N PRO A 131 6.44 -14.40 2.10
CA PRO A 131 5.31 -15.26 1.73
C PRO A 131 4.12 -14.45 1.21
N ALA A 132 3.70 -14.69 -0.04
CA ALA A 132 2.67 -13.89 -0.71
C ALA A 132 1.32 -13.86 0.05
N GLY A 133 0.98 -14.95 0.76
CA GLY A 133 -0.23 -15.03 1.57
C GLY A 133 -0.11 -14.49 3.00
N ASP A 134 1.00 -13.83 3.36
CA ASP A 134 1.25 -13.28 4.70
C ASP A 134 1.41 -11.76 4.74
N GLN A 135 0.43 -11.03 4.19
CA GLN A 135 0.45 -9.56 4.24
C GLN A 135 0.38 -9.00 5.67
N VAL A 136 -0.40 -9.61 6.56
CA VAL A 136 -0.58 -9.15 7.95
C VAL A 136 0.72 -9.29 8.72
N GLY A 137 1.48 -10.37 8.53
CA GLY A 137 2.83 -10.49 9.07
C GLY A 137 3.77 -9.43 8.53
N LEU A 138 3.71 -9.14 7.22
CA LEU A 138 4.53 -8.09 6.60
C LEU A 138 4.21 -6.70 7.18
N LEU A 139 2.93 -6.38 7.34
CA LEU A 139 2.47 -5.12 7.94
C LEU A 139 2.89 -4.99 9.40
N ASP A 140 2.87 -6.08 10.18
CA ASP A 140 3.36 -6.09 11.56
C ASP A 140 4.85 -5.77 11.62
N LEU A 141 5.66 -6.37 10.74
CA LEU A 141 7.09 -6.07 10.63
C LEU A 141 7.33 -4.61 10.25
N LEU A 142 6.66 -4.12 9.20
CA LEU A 142 6.75 -2.72 8.76
C LEU A 142 6.37 -1.75 9.88
N SER A 143 5.33 -2.05 10.66
CA SER A 143 4.88 -1.20 11.76
C SER A 143 5.85 -1.19 12.95
N LYS A 144 6.57 -2.29 13.20
CA LYS A 144 7.49 -2.42 14.34
C LYS A 144 8.88 -1.89 14.05
N ARG A 145 9.38 -2.13 12.83
CA ARG A 145 10.75 -1.75 12.43
C ARG A 145 10.80 -0.43 11.70
N GLY A 146 9.73 -0.07 10.98
CA GLY A 146 9.61 1.21 10.30
C GLY A 146 8.99 2.30 11.17
N SER A 147 9.11 3.54 10.70
CA SER A 147 8.54 4.74 11.32
C SER A 147 7.34 5.21 10.50
N ARG A 148 6.16 5.26 11.14
CA ARG A 148 4.87 5.66 10.51
C ARG A 148 4.41 4.77 9.34
N LEU A 149 4.81 3.50 9.32
CA LEU A 149 4.42 2.53 8.29
C LEU A 149 3.30 1.57 8.71
N GLY A 150 2.62 1.82 9.84
CA GLY A 150 1.49 1.03 10.30
C GLY A 150 0.15 1.36 9.61
N GLY A 151 -0.86 0.54 9.88
CA GLY A 151 -2.24 0.78 9.45
C GLY A 151 -2.39 0.90 7.93
N ALA A 152 -3.19 1.88 7.49
CA ALA A 152 -3.43 2.12 6.06
C ALA A 152 -2.14 2.47 5.30
N THR A 153 -1.22 3.25 5.90
CA THR A 153 0.03 3.66 5.24
C THR A 153 0.83 2.45 4.77
N GLY A 154 0.95 1.41 5.59
CA GLY A 154 1.64 0.16 5.22
C GLY A 154 0.94 -0.57 4.07
N GLN A 155 -0.40 -0.64 4.09
CA GLN A 155 -1.18 -1.29 3.02
C GLN A 155 -0.99 -0.56 1.68
N TYR A 156 -1.06 0.77 1.70
CA TYR A 156 -0.81 1.61 0.54
C TYR A 156 0.67 1.52 0.09
N LEU A 157 1.62 1.45 1.02
CA LEU A 157 3.03 1.25 0.67
C LEU A 157 3.23 -0.03 -0.15
N LEU A 158 2.74 -1.18 0.34
CA LEU A 158 2.88 -2.45 -0.36
C LEU A 158 2.28 -2.38 -1.77
N ARG A 159 1.07 -1.82 -1.89
CA ARG A 159 0.40 -1.68 -3.18
C ARG A 159 1.17 -0.78 -4.16
N TRP A 160 1.77 0.32 -3.69
CA TRP A 160 2.51 1.26 -4.54
C TRP A 160 3.91 0.78 -4.89
N LEU A 161 4.52 -0.06 -4.06
CA LEU A 161 5.76 -0.75 -4.41
C LEU A 161 5.53 -1.84 -5.48
N GLY A 162 4.28 -2.21 -5.75
CA GLY A 162 3.92 -3.27 -6.69
C GLY A 162 3.89 -4.66 -6.05
N TRP A 163 3.77 -4.76 -4.72
CA TRP A 163 3.50 -6.02 -4.04
C TRP A 163 2.00 -6.35 -4.13
N ASP A 164 1.65 -7.61 -4.32
CA ASP A 164 0.26 -8.09 -4.44
C ASP A 164 -0.48 -7.99 -3.11
N ALA A 165 -0.90 -6.77 -2.79
CA ALA A 165 -1.47 -6.41 -1.51
C ALA A 165 -2.99 -6.19 -1.59
N PHE A 166 -3.74 -6.53 -0.56
CA PHE A 166 -5.11 -6.06 -0.35
C PHE A 166 -5.13 -4.77 0.48
N ILE A 167 -6.15 -3.93 0.28
CA ILE A 167 -6.44 -2.75 1.09
C ILE A 167 -7.77 -2.97 1.80
N VAL A 168 -7.79 -2.71 3.10
CA VAL A 168 -8.96 -2.85 3.97
C VAL A 168 -9.69 -1.50 4.02
N SER A 169 -10.46 -1.22 2.97
CA SER A 169 -11.35 -0.05 2.89
C SER A 169 -12.67 -0.33 3.63
N GLY A 170 -13.50 0.71 3.83
CA GLY A 170 -14.83 0.56 4.43
C GLY A 170 -15.73 -0.37 3.60
N ASP A 171 -15.81 -0.15 2.28
CA ASP A 171 -16.60 -1.00 1.38
C ASP A 171 -16.06 -2.43 1.32
N PHE A 172 -14.74 -2.62 1.39
CA PHE A 172 -14.12 -3.94 1.49
C PHE A 172 -14.56 -4.67 2.78
N ALA A 173 -14.49 -4.00 3.93
CA ALA A 173 -14.90 -4.58 5.21
C ALA A 173 -16.39 -4.90 5.23
N ALA A 174 -17.23 -3.98 4.73
CA ALA A 174 -18.67 -4.19 4.59
C ALA A 174 -19.00 -5.39 3.68
N ALA A 175 -18.28 -5.58 2.58
CA ALA A 175 -18.47 -6.72 1.69
C ALA A 175 -18.11 -8.06 2.38
N LEU A 176 -17.06 -8.08 3.20
CA LEU A 176 -16.70 -9.26 4.00
C LEU A 176 -17.74 -9.56 5.08
N GLN A 177 -18.26 -8.54 5.76
CA GLN A 177 -19.36 -8.70 6.72
C GLN A 177 -20.62 -9.21 6.03
N ASP A 178 -21.00 -8.66 4.87
CA ASP A 178 -22.14 -9.15 4.05
C ASP A 178 -21.93 -10.60 3.58
N ALA A 179 -20.68 -11.00 3.33
CA ALA A 179 -20.33 -12.38 3.02
C ALA A 179 -20.42 -13.32 4.24
N GLY A 180 -20.51 -12.78 5.45
CA GLY A 180 -20.64 -13.52 6.71
C GLY A 180 -19.35 -13.68 7.51
N LEU A 181 -18.34 -12.85 7.27
CA LEU A 181 -17.12 -12.83 8.08
C LEU A 181 -17.30 -11.99 9.35
N GLU A 182 -17.04 -12.57 10.52
CA GLU A 182 -17.23 -11.92 11.83
C GLU A 182 -16.07 -11.00 12.21
N ILE A 183 -16.11 -9.78 11.68
CA ILE A 183 -15.14 -8.70 11.93
C ILE A 183 -15.85 -7.40 12.32
N ALA A 184 -15.12 -6.47 12.94
CA ALA A 184 -15.61 -5.12 13.19
C ALA A 184 -15.85 -4.36 11.88
N GLU A 185 -16.71 -3.32 11.93
CA GLU A 185 -16.99 -2.43 10.79
C GLU A 185 -15.72 -1.72 10.30
N THR A 186 -14.86 -1.29 11.23
CA THR A 186 -13.52 -0.77 10.94
C THR A 186 -12.47 -1.72 11.53
N PRO A 187 -12.11 -2.79 10.81
CA PRO A 187 -11.27 -3.86 11.35
C PRO A 187 -9.80 -3.43 11.43
N THR A 188 -9.35 -3.13 12.65
CA THR A 188 -7.94 -2.76 12.94
C THR A 188 -7.24 -3.74 13.87
N SER A 189 -7.99 -4.66 14.50
CA SER A 189 -7.44 -5.61 15.45
C SER A 189 -6.64 -6.72 14.74
N LYS A 190 -5.62 -7.28 15.42
CA LYS A 190 -4.86 -8.43 14.90
C LYS A 190 -5.78 -9.63 14.61
N ARG A 191 -6.81 -9.84 15.44
CA ARG A 191 -7.81 -10.90 15.25
C ARG A 191 -8.54 -10.72 13.92
N ASP A 192 -9.08 -9.53 13.66
CA ASP A 192 -9.85 -9.25 12.44
C ASP A 192 -8.95 -9.35 11.21
N LEU A 193 -7.76 -8.73 11.25
CA LEU A 193 -6.82 -8.78 10.12
C LEU A 193 -6.39 -10.20 9.79
N THR A 194 -6.17 -11.04 10.80
CA THR A 194 -5.85 -12.46 10.60
C THR A 194 -7.01 -13.23 9.97
N ALA A 195 -8.25 -12.97 10.41
CA ALA A 195 -9.45 -13.57 9.81
C ALA A 195 -9.64 -13.14 8.35
N ILE A 196 -9.42 -11.86 8.05
CA ILE A 196 -9.45 -11.29 6.69
C ILE A 196 -8.40 -11.97 5.81
N GLN A 197 -7.14 -12.06 6.26
CA GLN A 197 -6.08 -12.71 5.49
C GLN A 197 -6.41 -14.18 5.22
N LYS A 198 -6.84 -14.93 6.24
CA LYS A 198 -7.24 -16.32 6.06
C LYS A 198 -8.34 -16.44 5.01
N GLN A 199 -9.29 -15.52 5.01
CA GLN A 199 -10.38 -15.55 4.04
C GLN A 199 -9.92 -15.23 2.62
N LEU A 200 -9.08 -14.21 2.45
CA LEU A 200 -8.54 -13.89 1.14
C LEU A 200 -7.64 -14.98 0.60
N ASN A 201 -6.84 -15.64 1.44
CA ASN A 201 -5.99 -16.77 1.03
C ASN A 201 -6.86 -17.93 0.50
N ALA A 202 -8.01 -18.19 1.13
CA ALA A 202 -8.94 -19.21 0.65
C ALA A 202 -9.52 -18.86 -0.73
N TRP A 203 -9.97 -17.62 -0.93
CA TRP A 203 -10.49 -17.18 -2.24
C TRP A 203 -9.39 -17.04 -3.29
N HIS A 204 -8.18 -16.68 -2.92
CA HIS A 204 -7.02 -16.68 -3.81
C HIS A 204 -6.74 -18.10 -4.32
N ALA A 205 -6.71 -19.09 -3.43
CA ALA A 205 -6.53 -20.49 -3.81
C ALA A 205 -7.68 -21.04 -4.67
N GLU A 206 -8.92 -20.65 -4.39
CA GLU A 206 -10.11 -21.05 -5.16
C GLU A 206 -10.13 -20.45 -6.57
N THR A 207 -9.79 -19.17 -6.70
CA THR A 207 -10.03 -18.39 -7.93
C THR A 207 -8.79 -18.16 -8.79
N GLY A 208 -7.59 -18.27 -8.20
CA GLY A 208 -6.33 -17.85 -8.81
C GLY A 208 -6.17 -16.34 -8.98
N LEU A 209 -7.12 -15.53 -8.49
CA LEU A 209 -7.04 -14.07 -8.58
C LEU A 209 -6.04 -13.50 -7.58
N PRO A 210 -5.22 -12.52 -7.98
CA PRO A 210 -4.27 -11.86 -7.06
C PRO A 210 -5.03 -11.04 -5.99
N TYR A 211 -4.41 -10.84 -4.83
CA TYR A 211 -5.03 -10.15 -3.68
C TYR A 211 -5.46 -8.73 -4.02
N VAL A 212 -4.70 -8.06 -4.89
CA VAL A 212 -4.99 -6.76 -5.48
C VAL A 212 -6.38 -6.72 -6.14
N HIS A 213 -6.75 -7.78 -6.87
CA HIS A 213 -8.05 -7.93 -7.55
C HIS A 213 -9.14 -8.29 -6.57
N LEU A 214 -8.90 -9.26 -5.67
CA LEU A 214 -9.88 -9.65 -4.66
C LEU A 214 -10.35 -8.43 -3.85
N SER A 215 -9.40 -7.61 -3.40
CA SER A 215 -9.66 -6.38 -2.65
C SER A 215 -10.45 -5.34 -3.46
N ARG A 216 -10.13 -5.16 -4.74
CA ARG A 216 -10.83 -4.19 -5.62
C ARG A 216 -12.26 -4.65 -5.89
N ILE A 217 -12.46 -5.93 -6.18
CA ILE A 217 -13.79 -6.52 -6.43
C ILE A 217 -14.68 -6.40 -5.20
N LEU A 218 -14.17 -6.73 -4.01
CA LEU A 218 -14.90 -6.57 -2.75
C LEU A 218 -15.37 -5.12 -2.58
N SER A 219 -14.45 -4.16 -2.73
CA SER A 219 -14.75 -2.72 -2.58
C SER A 219 -15.80 -2.21 -3.59
N MET A 220 -15.90 -2.82 -4.77
CA MET A 220 -16.88 -2.42 -5.80
C MET A 220 -18.23 -3.14 -5.69
N SER A 221 -18.30 -4.21 -4.90
CA SER A 221 -19.50 -5.06 -4.77
C SER A 221 -20.59 -4.46 -3.88
N ILE A 222 -20.26 -3.48 -3.04
CA ILE A 222 -21.18 -2.85 -2.08
C ILE A 222 -20.90 -1.34 -1.99
N GLY A 223 -21.58 -0.63 -1.09
CA GLY A 223 -21.38 0.80 -0.85
C GLY A 223 -21.96 1.69 -1.95
N VAL A 224 -21.41 2.91 -2.05
CA VAL A 224 -21.81 3.89 -3.08
C VAL A 224 -21.40 3.36 -4.46
N ASN A 225 -22.36 3.23 -5.37
CA ASN A 225 -22.08 2.74 -6.71
C ASN A 225 -21.54 3.85 -7.63
N ARG A 226 -20.24 4.16 -7.50
CA ARG A 226 -19.52 5.08 -8.40
C ARG A 226 -19.39 4.49 -9.80
N SER A 227 -19.47 5.33 -10.83
CA SER A 227 -19.29 4.92 -12.23
C SER A 227 -17.86 4.44 -12.50
N ALA A 228 -17.66 3.74 -13.62
CA ALA A 228 -16.32 3.31 -14.02
C ALA A 228 -15.39 4.52 -14.27
N GLU A 229 -15.92 5.57 -14.89
CA GLU A 229 -15.19 6.81 -15.20
C GLU A 229 -14.79 7.55 -13.93
N GLU A 230 -15.67 7.64 -12.92
CA GLU A 230 -15.34 8.24 -11.62
C GLU A 230 -14.22 7.48 -10.91
N LEU A 231 -14.26 6.14 -10.97
CA LEU A 231 -13.22 5.31 -10.37
C LEU A 231 -11.89 5.46 -11.10
N GLN A 232 -11.87 5.47 -12.43
CA GLN A 232 -10.64 5.65 -13.22
C GLN A 232 -9.95 6.98 -12.91
N ARG A 233 -10.70 8.08 -12.85
CA ARG A 233 -10.17 9.40 -12.44
C ARG A 233 -9.58 9.37 -11.04
N TYR A 234 -10.25 8.72 -10.09
CA TYR A 234 -9.77 8.63 -8.71
C TYR A 234 -8.52 7.75 -8.57
N MET A 235 -8.38 6.73 -9.43
CA MET A 235 -7.28 5.76 -9.38
C MET A 235 -6.00 6.27 -10.05
N GLY A 236 -6.04 7.44 -10.71
CA GLY A 236 -4.88 8.02 -11.39
C GLY A 236 -4.46 7.24 -12.64
N GLU A 237 -5.40 6.52 -13.25
CA GLU A 237 -5.24 5.79 -14.51
C GLU A 237 -5.76 6.67 -15.66
N GLU A 238 -5.04 7.76 -15.97
CA GLU A 238 -5.16 8.54 -17.22
C GLU A 238 -3.81 8.55 -17.96
#